data_AF-A0A2N7ULM2-F1
#
_entry.id   AF-A0A2N7ULM2-F1
#
_cell.length_a   1.000
_cell.length_b   1.000
_cell.length_c   1.000
_cell.angle_alpha   90.00
_cell.angle_beta   90.00
_cell.angle_gamma   90.00
#
_symmetry.space_group_name_H-M   'P 1'
#
loop_
_entity.id
_entity.type
_entity.pdbx_description
1 polymer ?
#
loop_
_entity_poly.entity_id
_entity_poly.type
_entity_poly.pdbx_seq_one_letter_code
_entity_poly.pdbx_strand_id
1 'polypeptide(L)'
;MTRFSPTYTTPRRRAWRHGPAVALVLALGVSMLLGGCGTTATHLTSNGLAAPDMLSTSARPHAFASLPRQIYTPPDWPEPLTARVNLPSSRDTAARPAALLVHGGGWRNRTPSDMDEIAEQLAARGYVTVNIEHRFAPEYRFPAQLHDLQQAMHWLHDNAEAWRVDTDRIVGVGYSSGGHLVSLLALGGAGGPLADPHGGEHAQLAAVLAGGTPTDLFKFDDGRLVVEFLGGTRAEVPDQYRLASPARQLSQQAPPFFLFHGTWDQLVPVDHATDFHEALVANGVEAELYLQRWRGHFLSFLTRGGAIDAGLDFLDRQIGND
;
A
#
# COMPACT_ATOMS: atom_id res chain seq x y z
N MET A 1 78.37 -12.13 -38.72
CA MET A 1 77.80 -11.20 -37.70
C MET A 1 76.30 -11.45 -37.73
N THR A 2 75.58 -11.94 -36.74
CA THR A 2 75.56 -11.82 -35.25
C THR A 2 74.70 -13.01 -34.74
N ARG A 3 75.20 -13.92 -33.85
CA ARG A 3 74.93 -14.03 -32.37
C ARG A 3 73.42 -14.13 -31.99
N PHE A 4 72.88 -15.02 -31.15
CA PHE A 4 73.37 -15.89 -30.05
C PHE A 4 72.33 -17.00 -29.70
N SER A 5 72.82 -18.16 -29.22
CA SER A 5 72.14 -19.33 -28.59
C SER A 5 71.86 -19.09 -27.07
N PRO A 6 71.49 -20.06 -26.18
CA PRO A 6 70.73 -21.33 -26.27
C PRO A 6 69.72 -21.59 -25.08
N THR A 7 69.23 -22.83 -25.13
CA THR A 7 68.33 -23.73 -24.39
C THR A 7 68.62 -24.25 -22.96
N TYR A 8 67.59 -24.94 -22.41
CA TYR A 8 67.56 -26.23 -21.64
C TYR A 8 67.94 -26.30 -20.15
N THR A 9 67.07 -26.90 -19.29
CA THR A 9 67.20 -28.28 -18.74
C THR A 9 66.16 -28.63 -17.63
N THR A 10 65.67 -29.89 -17.68
CA THR A 10 64.90 -30.73 -16.70
C THR A 10 65.77 -31.20 -15.49
N PRO A 11 65.29 -31.82 -14.34
CA PRO A 11 64.52 -33.10 -14.31
C PRO A 11 63.73 -33.61 -13.04
N ARG A 12 62.96 -34.70 -13.29
CA ARG A 12 62.70 -35.96 -12.51
C ARG A 12 61.85 -36.07 -11.21
N ARG A 13 61.15 -37.23 -11.17
CA ARG A 13 60.20 -37.81 -10.18
C ARG A 13 60.87 -38.47 -8.95
N ARG A 14 60.15 -38.56 -7.82
CA ARG A 14 60.08 -39.75 -6.93
C ARG A 14 58.86 -39.68 -5.98
N ALA A 15 58.25 -40.84 -5.72
CA ALA A 15 57.15 -41.07 -4.78
C ALA A 15 57.64 -41.92 -3.59
N TRP A 16 57.25 -41.61 -2.35
CA TRP A 16 57.30 -42.49 -1.17
C TRP A 16 56.12 -42.22 -0.22
N ARG A 17 55.78 -43.24 0.58
CA ARG A 17 54.52 -43.52 1.29
C ARG A 17 54.54 -43.18 2.81
N HIS A 18 53.33 -42.95 3.35
CA HIS A 18 52.75 -43.17 4.70
C HIS A 18 53.30 -42.49 5.98
N GLY A 19 52.36 -41.88 6.74
CA GLY A 19 52.37 -41.62 8.19
C GLY A 19 50.97 -41.13 8.66
N PRO A 20 50.44 -41.51 9.85
CA PRO A 20 49.02 -41.38 10.19
C PRO A 20 48.64 -40.11 11.01
N ALA A 21 47.35 -39.79 10.92
CA ALA A 21 46.46 -39.06 11.83
C ALA A 21 47.03 -38.15 12.95
N VAL A 22 46.70 -36.86 12.86
CA VAL A 22 46.44 -36.02 14.04
C VAL A 22 45.08 -35.34 13.82
N ALA A 23 44.10 -35.72 14.62
CA ALA A 23 42.81 -35.06 14.72
C ALA A 23 42.99 -33.68 15.35
N LEU A 24 42.54 -32.63 14.68
CA LEU A 24 42.44 -31.30 15.26
C LEU A 24 40.96 -30.98 15.48
N VAL A 25 40.51 -31.31 16.69
CA VAL A 25 39.32 -30.70 17.29
C VAL A 25 39.71 -29.27 17.65
N LEU A 26 39.18 -28.29 16.93
CA LEU A 26 39.16 -26.89 17.36
C LEU A 26 37.71 -26.52 17.66
N ALA A 27 37.27 -26.90 18.86
CA ALA A 27 36.18 -26.23 19.54
C ALA A 27 36.75 -24.94 20.15
N LEU A 28 36.50 -23.81 19.49
CA LEU A 28 36.60 -22.49 20.11
C LEU A 28 35.17 -21.98 20.28
N GLY A 29 34.73 -22.00 21.53
CA GLY A 29 33.45 -21.49 21.95
C GLY A 29 33.33 -20.00 21.67
N VAL A 30 32.25 -19.65 20.98
CA VAL A 30 31.62 -18.34 21.09
C VAL A 30 30.23 -18.60 21.65
N SER A 31 30.13 -18.63 22.97
CA SER A 31 28.86 -18.46 23.67
C SER A 31 28.70 -16.99 24.01
N MET A 32 27.46 -16.51 23.86
CA MET A 32 26.93 -15.18 24.15
C MET A 32 27.08 -14.11 23.06
N LEU A 33 26.16 -14.16 22.09
CA LEU A 33 25.10 -13.15 21.94
C LEU A 33 23.87 -13.83 21.31
N LEU A 34 23.12 -14.58 22.13
CA LEU A 34 21.72 -14.87 21.86
C LEU A 34 20.95 -13.62 22.24
N GLY A 35 20.60 -12.79 21.27
CA GLY A 35 19.89 -11.53 21.49
C GLY A 35 19.62 -10.79 20.20
N GLY A 36 18.69 -11.31 19.40
CA GLY A 36 18.16 -10.63 18.22
C GLY A 36 17.91 -11.58 17.05
N CYS A 37 16.88 -12.42 17.13
CA CYS A 37 16.20 -12.82 15.90
C CYS A 37 15.72 -11.53 15.24
N GLY A 38 16.43 -11.05 14.22
CA GLY A 38 16.12 -9.79 13.55
C GLY A 38 14.69 -9.84 13.03
N THR A 39 13.83 -8.99 13.56
CA THR A 39 12.44 -8.87 13.11
C THR A 39 12.45 -8.57 11.60
N THR A 40 11.62 -9.29 10.84
CA THR A 40 11.49 -9.13 9.38
C THR A 40 10.72 -7.86 9.00
N ALA A 41 10.24 -7.13 9.99
CA ALA A 41 9.54 -5.87 9.84
C ALA A 41 9.82 -4.92 11.02
N THR A 42 9.47 -3.65 10.85
CA THR A 42 9.48 -2.62 11.88
C THR A 42 8.14 -1.89 11.84
N HIS A 43 7.40 -1.90 12.95
CA HIS A 43 6.08 -1.27 13.06
C HIS A 43 6.17 -0.09 14.01
N LEU A 44 5.97 1.12 13.49
CA LEU A 44 6.05 2.38 14.21
C LEU A 44 4.63 2.90 14.50
N THR A 45 4.38 3.30 15.74
CA THR A 45 3.14 3.96 16.17
C THR A 45 3.26 5.49 16.06
N SER A 46 2.14 6.21 16.27
CA SER A 46 2.12 7.69 16.31
C SER A 46 3.08 8.30 17.35
N ASN A 47 3.41 7.55 18.40
CA ASN A 47 4.34 8.00 19.45
C ASN A 47 5.81 7.67 19.13
N GLY A 48 6.11 7.18 17.92
CA GLY A 48 7.45 6.76 17.50
C GLY A 48 7.96 5.49 18.17
N LEU A 49 7.12 4.81 18.96
CA LEU A 49 7.44 3.56 19.63
C LEU A 49 7.13 2.38 18.71
N ALA A 50 7.88 1.29 18.89
CA ALA A 50 7.54 0.01 18.27
C ALA A 50 6.13 -0.43 18.73
N ALA A 51 5.25 -0.73 17.79
CA ALA A 51 3.94 -1.29 18.11
C ALA A 51 4.13 -2.68 18.74
N PRO A 52 3.32 -3.06 19.75
CA PRO A 52 3.33 -4.43 20.25
C PRO A 52 2.93 -5.39 19.12
N ASP A 53 3.51 -6.60 19.10
CA ASP A 53 3.03 -7.68 18.23
C ASP A 53 1.56 -7.96 18.62
N MET A 54 0.63 -7.45 17.83
CA MET A 54 -0.80 -7.63 18.06
C MET A 54 -1.16 -9.08 17.74
N LEU A 55 -1.65 -9.81 18.74
CA LEU A 55 -2.30 -11.09 18.53
C LEU A 55 -3.67 -10.79 17.91
N SER A 56 -3.86 -11.19 16.65
CA SER A 56 -5.16 -11.10 15.95
C SER A 56 -6.28 -11.63 16.85
N THR A 57 -7.24 -10.77 17.17
CA THR A 57 -8.44 -11.16 17.89
C THR A 57 -9.25 -12.07 16.97
N SER A 58 -9.30 -13.35 17.33
CA SER A 58 -9.89 -14.43 16.53
C SER A 58 -11.43 -14.40 16.53
N ALA A 59 -12.02 -13.29 16.10
CA ALA A 59 -13.43 -13.29 15.72
C ALA A 59 -13.64 -14.32 14.61
N ARG A 60 -14.75 -15.07 14.67
CA ARG A 60 -15.05 -16.05 13.61
C ARG A 60 -15.31 -15.30 12.31
N PRO A 61 -14.67 -15.68 11.20
CA PRO A 61 -14.86 -14.99 9.94
C PRO A 61 -16.34 -15.07 9.50
N HIS A 62 -16.88 -13.94 9.07
CA HIS A 62 -18.18 -13.86 8.43
C HIS A 62 -18.12 -14.58 7.07
N ALA A 63 -19.13 -15.39 6.77
CA ALA A 63 -19.39 -15.75 5.38
C ALA A 63 -19.78 -14.48 4.61
N PHE A 64 -19.56 -14.39 3.31
CA PHE A 64 -19.99 -13.26 2.48
C PHE A 64 -20.45 -13.74 1.10
N ALA A 65 -21.20 -12.89 0.40
CA ALA A 65 -21.65 -13.13 -0.96
C ALA A 65 -21.12 -12.02 -1.88
N SER A 66 -20.58 -12.40 -3.03
CA SER A 66 -20.18 -11.45 -4.06
C SER A 66 -21.36 -11.15 -4.98
N LEU A 67 -21.64 -9.87 -5.20
CA LEU A 67 -22.59 -9.44 -6.21
C LEU A 67 -21.99 -9.62 -7.62
N PRO A 68 -22.83 -9.78 -8.66
CA PRO A 68 -22.38 -9.57 -10.02
C PRO A 68 -21.73 -8.19 -10.16
N ARG A 69 -20.78 -8.07 -11.10
CA ARG A 69 -20.12 -6.79 -11.38
C ARG A 69 -21.14 -5.68 -11.62
N GLN A 70 -21.02 -4.59 -10.87
CA GLN A 70 -21.94 -3.45 -10.92
C GLN A 70 -21.26 -2.27 -11.62
N ILE A 71 -22.00 -1.48 -12.40
CA ILE A 71 -21.52 -0.19 -12.90
C ILE A 71 -21.84 0.85 -11.83
N TYR A 72 -20.84 1.60 -11.37
CA TYR A 72 -21.02 2.62 -10.33
C TYR A 72 -21.07 4.05 -10.89
N THR A 73 -20.64 4.23 -12.15
CA THR A 73 -20.64 5.54 -12.82
C THR A 73 -21.99 5.88 -13.43
N PRO A 74 -22.36 7.16 -13.51
CA PRO A 74 -23.58 7.59 -14.18
C PRO A 74 -23.51 7.32 -15.70
N PRO A 75 -24.66 7.27 -16.40
CA PRO A 75 -24.71 6.93 -17.83
C PRO A 75 -23.93 7.86 -18.76
N ASP A 76 -23.69 9.11 -18.34
CA ASP A 76 -22.97 10.15 -19.08
C ASP A 76 -21.49 10.26 -18.69
N TRP A 77 -20.99 9.36 -17.82
CA TRP A 77 -19.57 9.30 -17.47
C TRP A 77 -18.72 8.94 -18.70
N PRO A 78 -17.47 9.44 -18.81
CA PRO A 78 -16.65 9.20 -20.00
C PRO A 78 -16.41 7.72 -20.35
N GLU A 79 -16.42 6.83 -19.36
CA GLU A 79 -16.49 5.39 -19.57
C GLU A 79 -17.29 4.71 -18.44
N PRO A 80 -18.00 3.61 -18.72
CA PRO A 80 -18.67 2.84 -17.67
C PRO A 80 -17.62 2.09 -16.83
N LEU A 81 -17.46 2.49 -15.58
CA LEU A 81 -16.53 1.85 -14.64
C LEU A 81 -17.29 0.93 -13.70
N THR A 82 -16.66 -0.19 -13.35
CA THR A 82 -17.32 -1.21 -12.54
C THR A 82 -16.70 -1.43 -11.17
N ALA A 83 -17.51 -1.96 -10.26
CA ALA A 83 -17.14 -2.37 -8.93
C ALA A 83 -17.43 -3.85 -8.71
N ARG A 84 -16.54 -4.50 -7.94
CA ARG A 84 -16.77 -5.81 -7.32
C ARG A 84 -17.21 -5.57 -5.89
N VAL A 85 -18.39 -6.08 -5.52
CA VAL A 85 -18.97 -5.86 -4.20
C VAL A 85 -19.12 -7.17 -3.45
N ASN A 86 -18.59 -7.23 -2.23
CA ASN A 86 -18.86 -8.33 -1.30
C ASN A 86 -19.76 -7.83 -0.17
N LEU A 87 -20.84 -8.58 0.09
CA LEU A 87 -21.77 -8.35 1.17
C LEU A 87 -21.58 -9.41 2.25
N PRO A 88 -21.16 -9.04 3.47
CA PRO A 88 -21.02 -9.99 4.56
C PRO A 88 -22.38 -10.58 4.93
N SER A 89 -22.36 -11.85 5.34
CA SER A 89 -23.52 -12.54 5.87
C SER A 89 -23.49 -12.38 7.38
N SER A 90 -24.42 -11.60 7.92
CA SER A 90 -24.69 -11.55 9.35
C SER A 90 -26.17 -11.75 9.60
N ARG A 91 -26.48 -12.48 10.67
CA ARG A 91 -27.85 -12.57 11.22
C ARG A 91 -28.25 -11.27 11.92
N ASP A 92 -27.26 -10.43 12.25
CA ASP A 92 -27.48 -9.10 12.80
C ASP A 92 -27.99 -8.13 11.72
N THR A 93 -28.91 -7.28 12.13
CA THR A 93 -29.48 -6.18 11.35
C THR A 93 -28.75 -4.87 11.55
N ALA A 94 -27.77 -4.79 12.45
CA ALA A 94 -26.95 -3.61 12.65
C ALA A 94 -26.28 -3.13 11.35
N ALA A 95 -26.12 -1.81 11.25
CA ALA A 95 -25.34 -1.18 10.19
C ALA A 95 -23.86 -1.57 10.31
N ARG A 96 -23.19 -1.66 9.18
CA ARG A 96 -21.88 -2.30 9.01
C ARG A 96 -20.86 -1.33 8.44
N PRO A 97 -19.58 -1.45 8.79
CA PRO A 97 -18.56 -0.67 8.12
C PRO A 97 -18.45 -1.05 6.64
N ALA A 98 -17.87 -0.17 5.84
CA ALA A 98 -17.56 -0.45 4.44
C ALA A 98 -16.12 -0.10 4.10
N ALA A 99 -15.58 -0.71 3.05
CA ALA A 99 -14.25 -0.44 2.56
C ALA A 99 -14.25 -0.14 1.06
N LEU A 100 -13.73 1.03 0.67
CA LEU A 100 -13.42 1.36 -0.72
C LEU A 100 -12.00 0.86 -1.05
N LEU A 101 -11.88 -0.08 -1.98
CA LEU A 101 -10.58 -0.64 -2.39
C LEU A 101 -10.17 -0.13 -3.77
N VAL A 102 -8.91 0.29 -3.88
CA VAL A 102 -8.33 0.84 -5.11
C VAL A 102 -7.00 0.17 -5.43
N HIS A 103 -6.91 -0.39 -6.63
CA HIS A 103 -5.76 -1.16 -7.08
C HIS A 103 -4.58 -0.26 -7.51
N GLY A 104 -3.38 -0.86 -7.52
CA GLY A 104 -2.17 -0.22 -8.05
C GLY A 104 -2.10 -0.24 -9.59
N GLY A 105 -0.92 -0.07 -10.16
CA GLY A 105 -0.73 -0.11 -11.63
C GLY A 105 -0.21 1.19 -12.25
N GLY A 106 0.26 2.13 -11.43
CA GLY A 106 0.86 3.37 -11.90
C GLY A 106 -0.09 4.22 -12.73
N TRP A 107 -1.38 4.21 -12.35
CA TRP A 107 -2.47 4.95 -13.00
C TRP A 107 -2.72 4.59 -14.47
N ARG A 108 -2.16 3.47 -14.97
CA ARG A 108 -2.20 3.13 -16.40
C ARG A 108 -2.65 1.71 -16.74
N ASN A 109 -2.70 0.81 -15.75
CA ASN A 109 -3.05 -0.59 -15.96
C ASN A 109 -3.44 -1.28 -14.64
N ARG A 110 -3.52 -2.61 -14.70
CA ARG A 110 -4.04 -3.53 -13.65
C ARG A 110 -5.55 -3.44 -13.54
N THR A 111 -6.11 -4.26 -12.64
CA THR A 111 -7.55 -4.38 -12.47
C THR A 111 -7.87 -4.59 -10.99
N PRO A 112 -9.15 -4.44 -10.59
CA PRO A 112 -9.59 -4.70 -9.21
C PRO A 112 -9.19 -6.06 -8.66
N SER A 113 -8.94 -7.07 -9.51
CA SER A 113 -8.58 -8.43 -9.07
C SER A 113 -7.34 -8.49 -8.18
N ASP A 114 -6.48 -7.49 -8.27
CA ASP A 114 -5.31 -7.34 -7.40
C ASP A 114 -5.69 -7.18 -5.92
N MET A 115 -6.85 -6.58 -5.66
CA MET A 115 -7.32 -6.29 -4.30
C MET A 115 -8.32 -7.33 -3.80
N ASP A 116 -8.64 -8.39 -4.58
CA ASP A 116 -9.66 -9.38 -4.23
C ASP A 116 -9.36 -10.05 -2.88
N GLU A 117 -8.11 -10.48 -2.63
CA GLU A 117 -7.75 -11.12 -1.36
C GLU A 117 -7.98 -10.20 -0.15
N ILE A 118 -7.65 -8.91 -0.27
CA ILE A 118 -7.87 -7.93 0.82
C ILE A 118 -9.37 -7.65 0.97
N ALA A 119 -10.11 -7.56 -0.14
CA ALA A 119 -11.56 -7.37 -0.13
C ALA A 119 -12.30 -8.55 0.51
N GLU A 120 -11.80 -9.78 0.34
CA GLU A 120 -12.34 -10.99 0.97
C GLU A 120 -12.01 -11.04 2.46
N GLN A 121 -10.79 -10.67 2.87
CA GLN A 121 -10.42 -10.58 4.29
C GLN A 121 -11.24 -9.54 5.05
N LEU A 122 -11.48 -8.36 4.45
CA LEU A 122 -12.36 -7.33 5.00
C LEU A 122 -13.83 -7.80 5.05
N ALA A 123 -14.32 -8.45 4.00
CA ALA A 123 -15.68 -9.02 4.01
C ALA A 123 -15.84 -10.09 5.10
N ALA A 124 -14.81 -10.90 5.33
CA ALA A 124 -14.76 -11.86 6.43
C ALA A 124 -14.69 -11.18 7.82
N ARG A 125 -14.22 -9.94 7.91
CA ARG A 125 -14.29 -9.07 9.11
C ARG A 125 -15.60 -8.29 9.24
N GLY A 126 -16.57 -8.52 8.35
CA GLY A 126 -17.89 -7.90 8.45
C GLY A 126 -18.06 -6.58 7.67
N TYR A 127 -17.07 -6.19 6.86
CA TYR A 127 -17.16 -5.01 5.99
C TYR A 127 -17.96 -5.30 4.72
N VAL A 128 -18.78 -4.35 4.28
CA VAL A 128 -19.18 -4.28 2.86
C VAL A 128 -17.96 -3.80 2.07
N THR A 129 -17.49 -4.57 1.09
CA THR A 129 -16.31 -4.15 0.31
C THR A 129 -16.71 -3.72 -1.09
N VAL A 130 -16.16 -2.59 -1.53
CA VAL A 130 -16.41 -1.97 -2.84
C VAL A 130 -15.06 -1.79 -3.52
N ASN A 131 -14.68 -2.75 -4.37
CA ASN A 131 -13.39 -2.79 -5.06
C ASN A 131 -13.55 -2.32 -6.52
N ILE A 132 -13.00 -1.15 -6.84
CA ILE A 132 -13.40 -0.37 -8.02
C ILE A 132 -12.34 -0.35 -9.12
N GLU A 133 -12.81 -0.26 -10.37
CA GLU A 133 -12.03 0.23 -11.50
C GLU A 133 -11.85 1.76 -11.41
N HIS A 134 -10.89 2.29 -12.16
CA HIS A 134 -10.73 3.72 -12.40
C HIS A 134 -10.07 3.95 -13.77
N ARG A 135 -10.30 5.12 -14.36
CA ARG A 135 -9.76 5.49 -15.67
C ARG A 135 -8.24 5.53 -15.68
N PHE A 136 -7.63 5.37 -16.85
CA PHE A 136 -6.18 5.34 -17.00
C PHE A 136 -5.60 6.55 -17.74
N ALA A 137 -4.44 7.00 -17.25
CA ALA A 137 -3.57 7.90 -17.98
C ALA A 137 -2.80 7.14 -19.08
N PRO A 138 -2.40 7.82 -20.17
CA PRO A 138 -2.50 9.26 -20.43
C PRO A 138 -3.83 9.72 -21.05
N GLU A 139 -4.75 8.79 -21.37
CA GLU A 139 -6.03 9.12 -21.99
C GLU A 139 -6.89 9.97 -21.06
N TYR A 140 -6.96 9.59 -19.80
CA TYR A 140 -7.57 10.35 -18.72
C TYR A 140 -6.50 10.76 -17.72
N ARG A 141 -6.13 12.04 -17.74
CA ARG A 141 -5.11 12.60 -16.84
C ARG A 141 -5.73 12.96 -15.50
N PHE A 142 -4.90 13.08 -14.47
CA PHE A 142 -5.31 13.62 -13.19
C PHE A 142 -6.03 14.98 -13.40
N PRO A 143 -7.17 15.25 -12.73
CA PRO A 143 -7.78 14.50 -11.61
C PRO A 143 -8.82 13.43 -11.97
N ALA A 144 -8.90 12.95 -13.21
CA ALA A 144 -9.96 12.02 -13.65
C ALA A 144 -10.11 10.78 -12.74
N GLN A 145 -9.01 10.18 -12.30
CA GLN A 145 -9.01 9.02 -11.40
C GLN A 145 -9.59 9.35 -10.03
N LEU A 146 -9.29 10.53 -9.49
CA LEU A 146 -9.84 10.96 -8.22
C LEU A 146 -11.35 11.19 -8.34
N HIS A 147 -11.81 11.76 -9.46
CA HIS A 147 -13.24 11.91 -9.74
C HIS A 147 -13.95 10.55 -9.81
N ASP A 148 -13.28 9.52 -10.34
CA ASP A 148 -13.84 8.16 -10.37
C ASP A 148 -14.05 7.59 -8.95
N LEU A 149 -13.09 7.84 -8.04
CA LEU A 149 -13.22 7.46 -6.63
C LEU A 149 -14.36 8.22 -5.93
N GLN A 150 -14.48 9.52 -6.20
CA GLN A 150 -15.56 10.34 -5.66
C GLN A 150 -16.93 9.84 -6.14
N GLN A 151 -17.04 9.48 -7.42
CA GLN A 151 -18.26 8.88 -7.97
C GLN A 151 -18.57 7.51 -7.36
N ALA A 152 -17.55 6.70 -7.07
CA ALA A 152 -17.72 5.44 -6.36
C ALA A 152 -18.24 5.65 -4.92
N MET A 153 -17.78 6.71 -4.24
CA MET A 153 -18.29 7.06 -2.91
C MET A 153 -19.75 7.50 -2.96
N HIS A 154 -20.15 8.37 -3.90
CA HIS A 154 -21.57 8.70 -4.12
C HIS A 154 -22.41 7.44 -4.31
N TRP A 155 -21.95 6.55 -5.19
CA TRP A 155 -22.65 5.29 -5.44
C TRP A 155 -22.72 4.38 -4.19
N LEU A 156 -21.65 4.32 -3.38
CA LEU A 156 -21.66 3.58 -2.12
C LEU A 156 -22.69 4.16 -1.14
N HIS A 157 -22.74 5.49 -0.99
CA HIS A 157 -23.73 6.18 -0.17
C HIS A 157 -25.17 5.93 -0.65
N ASP A 158 -25.41 5.98 -1.97
CA ASP A 158 -26.72 5.69 -2.57
C ASP A 158 -27.21 4.27 -2.27
N ASN A 159 -26.28 3.31 -2.10
CA ASN A 159 -26.58 1.92 -1.77
C ASN A 159 -26.51 1.61 -0.28
N ALA A 160 -26.20 2.59 0.58
CA ALA A 160 -25.92 2.35 1.99
C ALA A 160 -27.10 1.71 2.73
N GLU A 161 -28.33 2.16 2.48
CA GLU A 161 -29.52 1.56 3.10
C GLU A 161 -29.69 0.09 2.68
N ALA A 162 -29.57 -0.21 1.39
CA ALA A 162 -29.75 -1.55 0.84
C ALA A 162 -28.70 -2.54 1.33
N TRP A 163 -27.46 -2.07 1.52
CA TRP A 163 -26.35 -2.89 2.01
C TRP A 163 -26.14 -2.80 3.52
N ARG A 164 -26.93 -1.97 4.20
CA ARG A 164 -26.82 -1.64 5.63
C ARG A 164 -25.44 -1.13 5.99
N VAL A 165 -24.90 -0.22 5.18
CA VAL A 165 -23.63 0.45 5.46
C VAL A 165 -23.88 1.59 6.43
N ASP A 166 -23.04 1.66 7.45
CA ASP A 166 -22.83 2.85 8.27
C ASP A 166 -21.84 3.76 7.53
N THR A 167 -22.34 4.87 6.99
CA THR A 167 -21.55 5.79 6.15
C THR A 167 -20.48 6.54 6.94
N ASP A 168 -20.59 6.60 8.27
CA ASP A 168 -19.57 7.20 9.13
C ASP A 168 -18.38 6.25 9.36
N ARG A 169 -18.48 4.99 8.88
CA ARG A 169 -17.49 3.92 9.07
C ARG A 169 -16.99 3.38 7.74
N ILE A 170 -16.83 4.24 6.74
CA ILE A 170 -16.23 3.89 5.45
C ILE A 170 -14.71 4.09 5.51
N VAL A 171 -13.94 3.04 5.25
CA VAL A 171 -12.47 3.09 5.21
C VAL A 171 -11.95 3.01 3.78
N GLY A 172 -10.80 3.63 3.53
CA GLY A 172 -10.11 3.58 2.24
C GLY A 172 -8.94 2.61 2.27
N VAL A 173 -8.82 1.74 1.26
CA VAL A 173 -7.73 0.77 1.19
C VAL A 173 -7.10 0.78 -0.19
N GLY A 174 -5.79 0.97 -0.26
CA GLY A 174 -5.11 1.06 -1.55
C GLY A 174 -3.66 0.65 -1.52
N TYR A 175 -3.13 0.33 -2.70
CA TYR A 175 -1.72 0.05 -2.88
C TYR A 175 -1.11 0.75 -4.09
N SER A 176 0.14 1.21 -3.96
CA SER A 176 0.86 1.93 -5.02
C SER A 176 0.05 3.14 -5.50
N SER A 177 -0.23 3.26 -6.80
CA SER A 177 -1.13 4.29 -7.35
C SER A 177 -2.52 4.30 -6.70
N GLY A 178 -3.05 3.15 -6.28
CA GLY A 178 -4.33 3.09 -5.57
C GLY A 178 -4.24 3.62 -4.14
N GLY A 179 -3.11 3.36 -3.47
CA GLY A 179 -2.82 3.95 -2.16
C GLY A 179 -2.70 5.47 -2.27
N HIS A 180 -2.11 5.95 -3.37
CA HIS A 180 -2.03 7.38 -3.66
C HIS A 180 -3.40 8.03 -3.88
N LEU A 181 -4.27 7.41 -4.67
CA LEU A 181 -5.61 7.94 -4.94
C LEU A 181 -6.50 7.93 -3.69
N VAL A 182 -6.45 6.85 -2.89
CA VAL A 182 -7.17 6.79 -1.61
C VAL A 182 -6.66 7.85 -0.64
N SER A 183 -5.34 8.07 -0.56
CA SER A 183 -4.79 9.15 0.26
C SER A 183 -5.22 10.54 -0.21
N LEU A 184 -5.33 10.79 -1.52
CA LEU A 184 -5.86 12.05 -2.04
C LEU A 184 -7.34 12.24 -1.69
N LEU A 185 -8.15 11.19 -1.82
CA LEU A 185 -9.56 11.22 -1.44
C LEU A 185 -9.72 11.56 0.04
N ALA A 186 -8.96 10.88 0.92
CA ALA A 186 -9.02 11.09 2.36
C ALA A 186 -8.60 12.51 2.80
N LEU A 187 -7.62 13.12 2.13
CA LEU A 187 -7.04 14.40 2.55
C LEU A 187 -7.66 15.63 1.89
N GLY A 188 -8.20 15.48 0.68
CA GLY A 188 -8.75 16.60 -0.09
C GLY A 188 -10.06 16.32 -0.82
N GLY A 189 -10.59 15.10 -0.74
CA GLY A 189 -11.85 14.76 -1.39
C GLY A 189 -13.06 15.44 -0.75
N ALA A 190 -13.02 15.67 0.57
CA ALA A 190 -14.12 16.26 1.31
C ALA A 190 -14.16 17.81 1.29
N GLY A 191 -13.06 18.44 0.90
CA GLY A 191 -12.97 19.90 0.84
C GLY A 191 -11.68 20.41 0.19
N GLY A 192 -11.69 21.67 -0.24
CA GLY A 192 -10.56 22.30 -0.93
C GLY A 192 -10.54 22.01 -2.43
N PRO A 193 -9.41 22.29 -3.11
CA PRO A 193 -9.34 22.26 -4.58
C PRO A 193 -9.55 20.90 -5.24
N LEU A 194 -9.47 19.81 -4.48
CA LEU A 194 -9.66 18.45 -4.96
C LEU A 194 -11.11 17.96 -4.81
N ALA A 195 -11.95 18.69 -4.07
CA ALA A 195 -13.35 18.32 -3.88
C ALA A 195 -14.21 18.68 -5.09
N ASP A 196 -13.89 19.73 -5.84
CA ASP A 196 -14.71 20.09 -6.99
C ASP A 196 -14.38 19.23 -8.22
N PRO A 197 -15.36 18.74 -8.99
CA PRO A 197 -16.80 18.96 -8.84
C PRO A 197 -17.57 17.80 -8.17
N HIS A 198 -16.90 16.69 -7.82
CA HIS A 198 -17.58 15.44 -7.43
C HIS A 198 -17.34 14.99 -5.98
N GLY A 199 -16.45 15.64 -5.24
CA GLY A 199 -16.19 15.38 -3.83
C GLY A 199 -17.26 15.95 -2.90
N GLY A 200 -16.83 16.42 -1.73
CA GLY A 200 -17.71 16.89 -0.66
C GLY A 200 -17.92 15.84 0.43
N GLU A 201 -19.01 15.95 1.20
CA GLU A 201 -19.22 15.14 2.41
C GLU A 201 -19.11 13.63 2.19
N HIS A 202 -19.63 13.12 1.06
CA HIS A 202 -19.54 11.69 0.72
C HIS A 202 -18.12 11.20 0.47
N ALA A 203 -17.13 12.07 0.26
CA ALA A 203 -15.75 11.65 0.05
C ALA A 203 -14.97 11.42 1.36
N GLN A 204 -15.60 11.63 2.52
CA GLN A 204 -14.95 11.41 3.82
C GLN A 204 -14.67 9.92 4.05
N LEU A 205 -13.52 9.64 4.64
CA LEU A 205 -13.09 8.30 5.05
C LEU A 205 -12.79 8.32 6.54
N ALA A 206 -13.24 7.29 7.26
CA ALA A 206 -13.03 7.14 8.69
C ALA A 206 -11.59 6.74 9.04
N ALA A 207 -10.93 5.98 8.15
CA ALA A 207 -9.52 5.60 8.26
C ALA A 207 -8.97 5.14 6.89
N VAL A 208 -7.64 5.13 6.75
CA VAL A 208 -6.96 4.71 5.53
C VAL A 208 -5.92 3.64 5.78
N LEU A 209 -5.89 2.59 4.96
CA LEU A 209 -4.80 1.63 4.85
C LEU A 209 -4.17 1.77 3.46
N ALA A 210 -2.94 2.32 3.40
CA ALA A 210 -2.25 2.58 2.14
C ALA A 210 -0.84 1.97 2.15
N GLY A 211 -0.46 1.26 1.09
CA GLY A 211 0.89 0.70 1.00
C GLY A 211 1.62 1.00 -0.30
N GLY A 212 2.95 1.03 -0.24
CA GLY A 212 3.77 1.32 -1.44
C GLY A 212 3.47 2.70 -2.04
N THR A 213 2.96 3.64 -1.25
CA THR A 213 2.21 4.81 -1.73
C THR A 213 3.15 5.92 -2.19
N PRO A 214 3.04 6.43 -3.43
CA PRO A 214 3.72 7.66 -3.82
C PRO A 214 3.00 8.87 -3.21
N THR A 215 3.61 9.49 -2.19
CA THR A 215 3.00 10.56 -1.38
C THR A 215 3.42 11.99 -1.75
N ASP A 216 4.54 12.16 -2.45
CA ASP A 216 4.97 13.45 -3.01
C ASP A 216 5.56 13.26 -4.41
N LEU A 217 4.79 13.59 -5.44
CA LEU A 217 5.19 13.37 -6.83
C LEU A 217 6.39 14.23 -7.25
N PHE A 218 6.77 15.26 -6.48
CA PHE A 218 7.99 16.01 -6.73
C PHE A 218 9.28 15.21 -6.50
N LYS A 219 9.20 14.09 -5.75
CA LYS A 219 10.32 13.18 -5.50
C LYS A 219 10.72 12.36 -6.73
N PHE A 220 9.88 12.34 -7.77
CA PHE A 220 10.21 11.68 -9.04
C PHE A 220 10.88 12.64 -10.01
N ASP A 221 11.92 12.18 -10.70
CA ASP A 221 12.66 12.95 -11.71
C ASP A 221 11.94 13.02 -13.07
N ASP A 222 10.69 13.49 -13.06
CA ASP A 222 9.85 13.60 -14.26
C ASP A 222 9.77 12.28 -15.04
N GLY A 223 9.71 11.17 -14.30
CA GLY A 223 9.56 9.84 -14.86
C GLY A 223 8.29 9.73 -15.69
N ARG A 224 8.37 9.00 -16.81
CA ARG A 224 7.30 8.88 -17.81
C ARG A 224 5.91 8.63 -17.21
N LEU A 225 5.80 7.77 -16.19
CA LEU A 225 4.51 7.46 -15.55
C LEU A 225 3.86 8.69 -14.91
N VAL A 226 4.64 9.51 -14.21
CA VAL A 226 4.14 10.72 -13.53
C VAL A 226 3.80 11.79 -14.56
N VAL A 227 4.63 11.95 -15.60
CA VAL A 227 4.38 12.92 -16.68
C VAL A 227 3.13 12.56 -17.48
N GLU A 228 2.93 11.28 -17.81
CA GLU A 228 1.71 10.81 -18.50
C GLU A 228 0.46 10.99 -17.62
N PHE A 229 0.59 10.76 -16.30
CA PHE A 229 -0.49 10.95 -15.34
C PHE A 229 -0.91 12.42 -15.18
N LEU A 230 0.06 13.34 -15.08
CA LEU A 230 -0.19 14.77 -14.82
C LEU A 230 -0.33 15.61 -16.10
N GLY A 231 0.11 15.10 -17.24
CA GLY A 231 0.06 15.80 -18.53
C GLY A 231 1.19 16.77 -18.79
N GLY A 232 2.28 16.71 -18.02
CA GLY A 232 3.46 17.56 -18.17
C GLY A 232 4.51 17.25 -17.10
N THR A 233 5.69 17.84 -17.24
CA THR A 233 6.79 17.80 -16.25
C THR A 233 6.54 18.73 -15.07
N ARG A 234 7.33 18.60 -13.99
CA ARG A 234 7.30 19.47 -12.80
C ARG A 234 7.40 20.96 -13.15
N ALA A 235 8.19 21.28 -14.18
CA ALA A 235 8.38 22.65 -14.63
C ALA A 235 7.18 23.19 -15.42
N GLU A 236 6.48 22.32 -16.14
CA GLU A 236 5.35 22.69 -17.01
C GLU A 236 4.03 22.78 -16.22
N VAL A 237 3.80 21.87 -15.27
CA VAL A 237 2.54 21.77 -14.51
C VAL A 237 2.76 21.68 -12.98
N PRO A 238 3.50 22.62 -12.36
CA PRO A 238 3.86 22.54 -10.94
C PRO A 238 2.65 22.46 -10.00
N ASP A 239 1.54 23.12 -10.34
CA ASP A 239 0.31 23.06 -9.56
C ASP A 239 -0.35 21.68 -9.60
N GLN A 240 -0.28 20.96 -10.72
CA GLN A 240 -0.78 19.59 -10.83
C GLN A 240 0.04 18.63 -9.97
N TYR A 241 1.36 18.76 -9.97
CA TYR A 241 2.22 17.99 -9.06
C TYR A 241 1.89 18.30 -7.60
N ARG A 242 1.62 19.57 -7.26
CA ARG A 242 1.26 19.95 -5.88
C ARG A 242 -0.07 19.32 -5.48
N LEU A 243 -1.10 19.44 -6.30
CA LEU A 243 -2.44 18.89 -6.05
C LEU A 243 -2.42 17.37 -5.97
N ALA A 244 -1.66 16.72 -6.84
CA ALA A 244 -1.54 15.27 -6.87
C ALA A 244 -0.56 14.69 -5.84
N SER A 245 0.01 15.47 -4.92
CA SER A 245 0.87 14.98 -3.83
C SER A 245 0.09 14.90 -2.51
N PRO A 246 -0.31 13.71 -2.01
CA PRO A 246 -0.99 13.55 -0.73
C PRO A 246 -0.32 14.26 0.45
N ALA A 247 1.00 14.18 0.56
CA ALA A 247 1.76 14.82 1.65
C ALA A 247 1.61 16.35 1.68
N ARG A 248 1.10 16.96 0.62
CA ARG A 248 0.85 18.41 0.48
C ARG A 248 -0.60 18.80 0.66
N GLN A 249 -1.49 17.84 0.92
CA GLN A 249 -2.93 18.05 1.16
C GLN A 249 -3.33 17.87 2.63
N LEU A 250 -2.35 17.69 3.53
CA LEU A 250 -2.63 17.51 4.96
C LEU A 250 -3.42 18.69 5.53
N SER A 251 -4.46 18.35 6.30
CA SER A 251 -5.31 19.29 7.02
C SER A 251 -5.65 18.73 8.39
N GLN A 252 -6.25 19.54 9.26
CA GLN A 252 -6.70 19.08 10.59
C GLN A 252 -7.85 18.05 10.52
N GLN A 253 -8.44 17.84 9.33
CA GLN A 253 -9.53 16.89 9.11
C GLN A 253 -9.03 15.55 8.56
N ALA A 254 -7.71 15.36 8.44
CA ALA A 254 -7.13 14.12 7.96
C ALA A 254 -7.52 12.95 8.89
N PRO A 255 -8.07 11.84 8.34
CA PRO A 255 -8.39 10.67 9.15
C PRO A 255 -7.12 9.92 9.56
N PRO A 256 -7.21 8.95 10.47
CA PRO A 256 -6.10 8.07 10.81
C PRO A 256 -5.56 7.26 9.62
N PHE A 257 -4.24 7.05 9.57
CA PHE A 257 -3.56 6.32 8.49
C PHE A 257 -2.74 5.13 9.00
N PHE A 258 -2.91 3.98 8.37
CA PHE A 258 -1.96 2.88 8.42
C PHE A 258 -1.19 2.82 7.10
N LEU A 259 0.13 2.96 7.20
CA LEU A 259 1.05 2.90 6.08
C LEU A 259 1.85 1.61 6.12
N PHE A 260 2.08 0.97 4.97
CA PHE A 260 3.05 -0.13 4.89
C PHE A 260 3.94 -0.02 3.66
N HIS A 261 5.23 -0.31 3.82
CA HIS A 261 6.19 -0.09 2.74
C HIS A 261 7.36 -1.06 2.79
N GLY A 262 7.86 -1.46 1.62
CA GLY A 262 9.07 -2.27 1.50
C GLY A 262 10.34 -1.43 1.62
N THR A 263 11.31 -1.83 2.43
CA THR A 263 12.56 -1.05 2.60
C THR A 263 13.47 -1.08 1.37
N TRP A 264 13.24 -1.97 0.42
CA TRP A 264 13.97 -2.12 -0.84
C TRP A 264 13.13 -1.72 -2.06
N ASP A 265 12.09 -0.94 -1.85
CA ASP A 265 11.25 -0.44 -2.93
C ASP A 265 12.02 0.55 -3.82
N GLN A 266 12.26 0.14 -5.06
CA GLN A 266 12.95 0.93 -6.08
C GLN A 266 11.99 1.67 -7.02
N LEU A 267 10.68 1.38 -6.94
CA LEU A 267 9.68 2.08 -7.76
C LEU A 267 9.13 3.29 -7.02
N VAL A 268 8.85 3.12 -5.74
CA VAL A 268 8.45 4.19 -4.83
C VAL A 268 9.42 4.16 -3.66
N PRO A 269 10.43 5.05 -3.61
CA PRO A 269 11.39 5.09 -2.53
C PRO A 269 10.72 5.10 -1.15
N VAL A 270 11.32 4.41 -0.18
CA VAL A 270 10.75 4.25 1.17
C VAL A 270 10.51 5.60 1.88
N ASP A 271 11.24 6.64 1.49
CA ASP A 271 11.07 7.99 2.03
C ASP A 271 9.68 8.59 1.76
N HIS A 272 8.91 8.06 0.80
CA HIS A 272 7.53 8.43 0.62
C HIS A 272 6.67 8.02 1.82
N ALA A 273 6.95 6.87 2.43
CA ALA A 273 6.21 6.39 3.59
C ALA A 273 6.72 7.01 4.88
N THR A 274 8.04 7.13 5.06
CA THR A 274 8.61 7.71 6.29
C THR A 274 8.28 9.19 6.42
N ASP A 275 8.50 9.99 5.37
CA ASP A 275 8.26 11.44 5.44
C ASP A 275 6.77 11.75 5.58
N PHE A 276 5.91 10.93 4.97
CA PHE A 276 4.46 11.10 5.09
C PHE A 276 3.94 10.69 6.47
N HIS A 277 4.47 9.60 7.06
CA HIS A 277 4.20 9.23 8.45
C HIS A 277 4.59 10.35 9.42
N GLU A 278 5.81 10.88 9.27
CA GLU A 278 6.29 12.00 10.08
C GLU A 278 5.40 13.24 9.92
N ALA A 279 5.00 13.57 8.69
CA ALA A 279 4.13 14.71 8.42
C ALA A 279 2.73 14.53 9.03
N LEU A 280 2.15 13.33 8.98
CA LEU A 280 0.87 13.01 9.62
C LEU A 280 0.96 13.19 11.14
N VAL A 281 1.96 12.57 11.77
CA VAL A 281 2.18 12.67 13.23
C VAL A 281 2.44 14.11 13.66
N ALA A 282 3.25 14.88 12.90
CA ALA A 282 3.52 16.28 13.20
C ALA A 282 2.27 17.18 13.13
N ASN A 283 1.24 16.76 12.39
CA ASN A 283 -0.06 17.44 12.32
C ASN A 283 -1.11 16.88 13.31
N GLY A 284 -0.69 16.00 14.24
CA GLY A 284 -1.58 15.41 15.23
C GLY A 284 -2.51 14.32 14.69
N VAL A 285 -2.24 13.82 13.48
CA VAL A 285 -3.00 12.72 12.87
C VAL A 285 -2.47 11.39 13.41
N GLU A 286 -3.37 10.51 13.83
CA GLU A 286 -2.98 9.16 14.22
C GLU A 286 -2.45 8.40 13.00
N ALA A 287 -1.19 7.94 13.07
CA ALA A 287 -0.57 7.25 11.97
C ALA A 287 0.37 6.14 12.43
N GLU A 288 0.22 4.96 11.83
CA GLU A 288 1.12 3.83 12.01
C GLU A 288 1.89 3.53 10.71
N LEU A 289 3.15 3.11 10.82
CA LEU A 289 3.99 2.75 9.68
C LEU A 289 4.63 1.38 9.87
N TYR A 290 4.28 0.44 8.98
CA TYR A 290 4.82 -0.91 8.94
C TYR A 290 5.84 -1.06 7.80
N LEU A 291 7.13 -1.05 8.16
CA LEU A 291 8.24 -1.25 7.23
C LEU A 291 8.59 -2.73 7.10
N GLN A 292 8.44 -3.28 5.89
CA GLN A 292 8.80 -4.65 5.57
C GLN A 292 10.25 -4.72 5.12
N ARG A 293 11.13 -5.26 5.97
CA ARG A 293 12.57 -5.32 5.68
C ARG A 293 12.82 -6.28 4.53
N TRP A 294 13.77 -5.91 3.65
CA TRP A 294 14.22 -6.73 2.51
C TRP A 294 13.17 -6.94 1.42
N ARG A 295 12.07 -6.19 1.43
CA ARG A 295 11.01 -6.29 0.42
C ARG A 295 11.04 -5.07 -0.51
N GLY A 296 10.90 -5.31 -1.81
CA GLY A 296 10.66 -4.28 -2.83
C GLY A 296 9.19 -4.18 -3.20
N HIS A 297 8.80 -3.23 -4.06
CA HIS A 297 7.41 -2.89 -4.42
C HIS A 297 6.50 -4.13 -4.60
N PHE A 298 6.72 -4.93 -5.66
CA PHE A 298 5.86 -6.08 -5.94
C PHE A 298 5.93 -7.19 -4.88
N LEU A 299 7.05 -7.36 -4.19
CA LEU A 299 7.17 -8.38 -3.15
C LEU A 299 6.46 -7.96 -1.86
N SER A 300 6.50 -6.67 -1.53
CA SER A 300 5.68 -6.05 -0.50
C SER A 300 4.20 -6.16 -0.81
N PHE A 301 3.80 -6.22 -2.09
CA PHE A 301 2.44 -6.56 -2.50
C PHE A 301 2.10 -8.04 -2.27
N LEU A 302 2.99 -8.96 -2.65
CA LEU A 302 2.66 -10.39 -2.72
C LEU A 302 2.85 -11.16 -1.41
N THR A 303 3.68 -10.66 -0.48
CA THR A 303 4.02 -11.38 0.77
C THR A 303 3.45 -10.69 2.01
N ARG A 304 2.35 -9.97 1.81
CA ARG A 304 1.78 -8.98 2.73
C ARG A 304 1.42 -9.43 4.13
N GLY A 305 1.00 -10.69 4.31
CA GLY A 305 0.46 -11.28 5.55
C GLY A 305 0.40 -10.33 6.74
N GLY A 306 1.46 -10.31 7.57
CA GLY A 306 1.48 -9.52 8.80
C GLY A 306 1.31 -8.00 8.66
N ALA A 307 1.66 -7.39 7.52
CA ALA A 307 1.41 -5.96 7.31
C ALA A 307 -0.07 -5.66 7.00
N ILE A 308 -0.74 -6.56 6.29
CA ILE A 308 -2.19 -6.42 6.03
C ILE A 308 -2.97 -6.77 7.29
N ASP A 309 -2.61 -7.83 8.00
CA ASP A 309 -3.27 -8.17 9.27
C ASP A 309 -3.20 -7.00 10.26
N ALA A 310 -1.99 -6.43 10.48
CA ALA A 310 -1.82 -5.26 11.34
C ALA A 310 -2.61 -4.03 10.85
N GLY A 311 -2.67 -3.83 9.54
CA GLY A 311 -3.45 -2.73 8.95
C GLY A 311 -4.95 -2.92 9.08
N LEU A 312 -5.46 -4.14 8.92
CA LEU A 312 -6.86 -4.46 9.11
C LEU A 312 -7.27 -4.33 10.58
N ASP A 313 -6.42 -4.80 11.49
CA ASP A 313 -6.61 -4.61 12.93
C ASP A 313 -6.57 -3.12 13.31
N PHE A 314 -5.76 -2.30 12.62
CA PHE A 314 -5.78 -0.84 12.78
C PHE A 314 -7.12 -0.26 12.35
N LEU A 315 -7.62 -0.61 11.17
CA LEU A 315 -8.92 -0.13 10.68
C LEU A 315 -10.04 -0.50 11.65
N ASP A 316 -10.06 -1.74 12.14
CA ASP A 316 -11.03 -2.23 13.12
C ASP A 316 -11.02 -1.38 14.40
N ARG A 317 -9.84 -1.05 14.93
CA ARG A 317 -9.69 -0.15 16.09
C ARG A 317 -10.24 1.24 15.82
N GLN A 318 -9.93 1.84 14.67
CA GLN A 318 -10.32 3.22 14.38
C GLN A 318 -11.84 3.40 14.25
N ILE A 319 -12.54 2.37 13.78
CA ILE A 319 -13.99 2.44 13.56
C ILE A 319 -14.80 1.64 14.58
N GLY A 320 -14.17 1.15 15.66
CA GLY A 320 -14.83 0.35 16.70
C GLY A 320 -15.49 -0.93 16.18
N ASN A 321 -14.80 -1.67 15.31
CA ASN A 321 -15.26 -2.93 14.75
C ASN A 321 -14.64 -4.11 15.53
N ASP A 322 -15.20 -4.40 16.72
CA ASP A 322 -14.76 -5.49 17.61
C ASP A 322 -15.51 -6.83 17.34
#